data_AF-A0A7L2S0U6-F1
#
_entry.id   AF-A0A7L2S0U6-F1
#
_cell.length_a   1.000
_cell.length_b   1.000
_cell.length_c   1.000
_cell.angle_alpha   90.00
_cell.angle_beta   90.00
_cell.angle_gamma   90.00
#
_symmetry.space_group_name_H-M   'P 1'
#
loop_
_entity.id
_entity.type
_entity.pdbx_description
1 polymer ?
#
loop_
_entity_poly.entity_id
_entity_poly.type
_entity_poly.pdbx_seq_one_letter_code
_entity_poly.pdbx_strand_id
1 'polypeptide(L)'
;QWEDMRVLETATLQHHRSMNPCPLYDEFTGTLFLFFITVLGRTPEAYQIVTGQNVTRLCCVTSTDQGLSWSTATDLTQQVIGTAIKDWATFALGPGHGIQLRSGRLLVPAYSYHIDCKECFGQLCKTTPHSFAFYSDDHGRRWRFGEFIPNLQTGECQLVSVDEEDGSNVLYCNARSPLGFRVQALSTDDGAVFHRGQLVQRLVEPPHGCHGSVIGFPAPFVYIPTTSQDSVLSLRGLAQLLLPEMLRGRDSTATPSPSPFFQAPTWILYSHPTSSMSRVNMGVHLSTFPRDVESWTEPWVIYEGPSAYSDLAYMELPYREAPVAGGTTIAFACLYENGTKSPYEQISFSMFTLHDVLQNIPLTATAPRRGHGPPRLGKPGPRSCLLS
;
A
#
# COMPACT_ATOMS: atom_id res chain seq x y z
N GLN A 1 -20.14 11.45 -10.09
CA GLN A 1 -19.92 11.71 -11.53
C GLN A 1 -18.52 12.27 -11.67
N TRP A 2 -17.82 11.92 -12.74
CA TRP A 2 -16.49 12.47 -13.05
C TRP A 2 -16.66 13.65 -14.00
N GLU A 3 -15.84 14.69 -13.83
CA GLU A 3 -15.69 15.73 -14.85
C GLU A 3 -14.92 15.19 -16.06
N ASP A 4 -14.91 15.97 -17.15
CA ASP A 4 -14.13 15.64 -18.34
C ASP A 4 -12.63 15.54 -18.02
N MET A 5 -11.95 14.60 -18.66
CA MET A 5 -10.50 14.43 -18.55
C MET A 5 -9.78 15.71 -19.00
N ARG A 6 -8.82 16.16 -18.20
CA ARG A 6 -7.93 17.27 -18.52
C ARG A 6 -6.49 16.78 -18.60
N VAL A 7 -5.79 17.19 -19.65
CA VAL A 7 -4.35 16.95 -19.77
C VAL A 7 -3.62 17.98 -18.92
N LEU A 8 -2.75 17.50 -18.04
CA LEU A 8 -1.93 18.37 -17.22
C LEU A 8 -0.65 18.77 -17.97
N GLU A 9 -0.77 19.78 -18.83
CA GLU A 9 0.33 20.24 -19.70
C GLU A 9 1.57 20.75 -18.93
N THR A 10 1.39 21.17 -17.67
CA THR A 10 2.49 21.68 -16.84
C THR A 10 3.36 20.57 -16.26
N ALA A 11 2.88 19.32 -16.20
CA ALA A 11 3.59 18.17 -15.64
C ALA A 11 4.49 17.50 -16.69
N THR A 12 5.37 18.28 -17.33
CA THR A 12 6.29 17.80 -18.37
C THR A 12 7.62 18.56 -18.36
N LEU A 13 8.66 17.92 -18.88
CA LEU A 13 9.93 18.55 -19.24
C LEU A 13 10.16 18.41 -20.74
N GLN A 14 10.73 19.44 -21.35
CA GLN A 14 11.01 19.45 -22.79
C GLN A 14 11.84 18.21 -23.20
N HIS A 15 11.42 17.53 -24.27
CA HIS A 15 12.04 16.30 -24.80
C HIS A 15 11.97 15.08 -23.87
N HIS A 16 11.26 15.14 -22.76
CA HIS A 16 11.07 14.01 -21.86
C HIS A 16 9.63 13.48 -21.93
N ARG A 17 9.45 12.22 -21.55
CA ARG A 17 8.13 11.64 -21.27
C ARG A 17 7.88 11.62 -19.77
N SER A 18 6.68 11.98 -19.33
CA SER A 18 6.26 11.93 -17.92
C SER A 18 5.63 10.57 -17.60
N MET A 19 5.99 9.99 -16.45
CA MET A 19 5.54 8.66 -16.01
C MET A 19 5.38 8.63 -14.48
N ASN A 20 4.71 7.61 -13.96
CA ASN A 20 4.56 7.32 -12.53
C ASN A 20 4.04 8.52 -11.70
N PRO A 21 2.82 9.01 -11.98
CA PRO A 21 2.21 10.05 -11.16
C PRO A 21 2.05 9.56 -9.71
N CYS A 22 2.43 10.41 -8.77
CA CYS A 22 2.34 10.18 -7.33
C CYS A 22 1.76 11.43 -6.66
N PRO A 23 0.42 11.52 -6.55
CA PRO A 23 -0.24 12.64 -5.88
C PRO A 23 -0.07 12.54 -4.36
N LEU A 24 0.05 13.68 -3.70
CA LEU A 24 0.14 13.81 -2.26
C LEU A 24 -0.54 15.11 -1.83
N TYR A 25 -1.41 15.06 -0.83
CA TYR A 25 -2.07 16.24 -0.27
C TYR A 25 -1.46 16.57 1.09
N ASP A 26 -1.06 17.83 1.27
CA ASP A 26 -0.64 18.37 2.56
C ASP A 26 -1.82 19.07 3.22
N GLU A 27 -2.45 18.40 4.18
CA GLU A 27 -3.64 18.86 4.90
C GLU A 27 -3.39 20.15 5.69
N PHE A 28 -2.16 20.39 6.15
CA PHE A 28 -1.84 21.59 6.94
C PHE A 28 -1.75 22.84 6.09
N THR A 29 -1.28 22.72 4.85
CA THR A 29 -1.11 23.87 3.94
C THR A 29 -2.20 23.96 2.87
N GLY A 30 -2.97 22.90 2.67
CA GLY A 30 -3.91 22.78 1.55
C GLY A 30 -3.22 22.63 0.19
N THR A 31 -1.92 22.32 0.16
CA THR A 31 -1.16 22.18 -1.07
C THR A 31 -1.28 20.75 -1.61
N LEU A 32 -1.67 20.62 -2.88
CA LEU A 32 -1.56 19.39 -3.64
C LEU A 32 -0.19 19.33 -4.31
N PHE A 33 0.53 18.26 -4.10
CA PHE A 33 1.74 17.91 -4.83
C PHE A 33 1.41 16.78 -5.80
N LEU A 34 1.92 16.88 -7.03
CA LEU A 34 1.98 15.76 -7.96
C LEU A 34 3.43 15.53 -8.32
N PHE A 35 4.00 14.49 -7.73
CA PHE A 35 5.32 14.00 -8.11
C PHE A 35 5.21 13.07 -9.32
N PHE A 36 6.24 13.06 -10.15
CA PHE A 36 6.34 12.17 -11.29
C PHE A 36 7.80 12.02 -11.69
N ILE A 37 8.11 10.97 -12.45
CA ILE A 37 9.40 10.91 -13.13
C ILE A 37 9.28 11.43 -14.55
N THR A 38 10.38 11.94 -15.08
CA THR A 38 10.52 12.14 -16.52
C THR A 38 11.72 11.38 -17.05
N VAL A 39 11.62 10.87 -18.28
CA VAL A 39 12.72 10.13 -18.93
C VAL A 39 13.02 10.76 -20.28
N LEU A 40 14.30 11.03 -20.55
CA LEU A 40 14.74 11.66 -21.80
C LEU A 40 14.33 10.81 -23.01
N GLY A 41 13.61 11.43 -23.95
CA GLY A 41 13.17 10.81 -25.19
C GLY A 41 12.45 9.48 -24.98
N ARG A 42 12.94 8.44 -25.66
CA ARG A 42 12.39 7.07 -25.65
C ARG A 42 13.33 6.05 -24.98
N THR A 43 14.31 6.51 -24.19
CA THR A 43 15.30 5.63 -23.54
C THR A 43 14.60 4.58 -22.66
N PRO A 44 14.71 3.26 -22.96
CA PRO A 44 14.05 2.21 -22.19
C PRO A 44 14.66 2.03 -20.80
N GLU A 45 13.85 1.59 -19.83
CA GLU A 45 14.33 1.24 -18.48
C GLU A 45 15.45 0.19 -18.54
N ALA A 46 15.26 -0.88 -19.32
CA ALA A 46 16.25 -1.95 -19.49
C ALA A 46 17.61 -1.44 -20.02
N TYR A 47 17.61 -0.43 -20.89
CA TYR A 47 18.86 0.18 -21.36
C TYR A 47 19.61 0.87 -20.22
N GLN A 48 18.90 1.62 -19.39
CA GLN A 48 19.49 2.32 -18.25
C GLN A 48 20.01 1.32 -17.22
N ILE A 49 19.26 0.25 -16.93
CA ILE A 49 19.68 -0.85 -16.04
C ILE A 49 20.96 -1.52 -16.54
N VAL A 50 21.06 -1.84 -17.84
CA VAL A 50 22.22 -2.55 -18.40
C VAL A 50 23.46 -1.66 -18.53
N THR A 51 23.27 -0.37 -18.82
CA THR A 51 24.40 0.54 -19.10
C THR A 51 24.81 1.41 -17.92
N GLY A 52 23.96 1.55 -16.91
CA GLY A 52 24.10 2.53 -15.84
C GLY A 52 23.92 3.99 -16.30
N GLN A 53 23.50 4.22 -17.55
CA GLN A 53 23.27 5.57 -18.07
C GLN A 53 21.89 6.08 -17.65
N ASN A 54 21.83 6.63 -16.44
CA ASN A 54 20.61 7.18 -15.87
C ASN A 54 20.26 8.54 -16.51
N VAL A 55 19.09 8.59 -17.14
CA VAL A 55 18.50 9.78 -17.76
C VAL A 55 17.12 10.09 -17.19
N THR A 56 16.80 9.53 -16.03
CA THR A 56 15.54 9.75 -15.30
C THR A 56 15.66 10.97 -14.39
N ARG A 57 14.61 11.80 -14.35
CA ARG A 57 14.49 12.99 -13.49
C ARG A 57 13.33 12.86 -12.53
N LEU A 58 13.50 13.38 -11.32
CA LEU A 58 12.45 13.55 -10.32
C LEU A 58 11.82 14.92 -10.52
N CYS A 59 10.51 14.97 -10.77
CA CYS A 59 9.79 16.21 -11.01
C CYS A 59 8.58 16.37 -10.08
N CYS A 60 8.17 17.61 -9.87
CA CYS A 60 6.97 17.94 -9.10
C CYS A 60 6.25 19.15 -9.72
N VAL A 61 4.94 19.11 -9.70
CA VAL A 61 4.06 20.29 -9.86
C VAL A 61 3.17 20.42 -8.62
N THR A 62 2.78 21.64 -8.28
CA THR A 62 1.92 21.89 -7.12
C THR A 62 0.66 22.67 -7.51
N SER A 63 -0.39 22.49 -6.73
CA SER A 63 -1.64 23.25 -6.82
C SER A 63 -2.03 23.72 -5.42
N THR A 64 -2.52 24.96 -5.34
CA THR A 64 -3.04 25.59 -4.10
C THR A 64 -4.53 25.92 -4.22
N ASP A 65 -5.19 25.40 -5.25
CA ASP A 65 -6.59 25.69 -5.60
C ASP A 65 -7.36 24.39 -5.90
N GLN A 66 -7.05 23.33 -5.15
CA GLN A 66 -7.72 22.02 -5.26
C GLN A 66 -7.58 21.35 -6.63
N GLY A 67 -6.44 21.56 -7.31
CA GLY A 67 -6.12 20.93 -8.59
C GLY A 67 -6.70 21.63 -9.81
N LEU A 68 -7.28 22.83 -9.63
CA LEU A 68 -7.83 23.62 -10.74
C LEU A 68 -6.73 24.21 -11.62
N SER A 69 -5.64 24.69 -11.02
CA SER A 69 -4.44 25.14 -11.71
C SER A 69 -3.18 24.60 -11.04
N TRP A 70 -2.10 24.51 -11.83
CA TRP A 70 -0.86 23.87 -11.41
C TRP A 70 0.35 24.72 -11.78
N SER A 71 1.37 24.68 -10.92
CA SER A 71 2.67 25.29 -11.21
C SER A 71 3.33 24.66 -12.44
N THR A 72 4.36 25.31 -12.97
CA THR A 72 5.30 24.66 -13.90
C THR A 72 6.07 23.54 -13.20
N ALA A 73 6.47 22.52 -13.96
CA ALA A 73 7.30 21.42 -13.44
C ALA A 73 8.63 21.93 -12.86
N THR A 74 8.94 21.47 -11.66
CA THR A 74 10.22 21.68 -10.98
C THR A 74 11.03 20.38 -11.04
N ASP A 75 12.25 20.42 -11.58
CA ASP A 75 13.21 19.30 -11.52
C ASP A 75 13.92 19.31 -10.15
N LEU A 76 13.63 18.29 -9.35
CA LEU A 76 14.14 18.11 -8.00
C LEU A 76 15.36 17.18 -7.95
N THR A 77 15.79 16.60 -9.08
CA THR A 77 16.82 15.54 -9.12
C THR A 77 18.11 15.96 -8.43
N GLN A 78 18.65 17.13 -8.78
CA GLN A 78 19.92 17.60 -8.23
C GLN A 78 19.78 18.04 -6.76
N GLN A 79 18.65 18.62 -6.38
CA GLN A 79 18.40 19.11 -5.03
C GLN A 79 18.21 17.96 -4.03
N VAL A 80 17.55 16.88 -4.45
CA VAL A 80 17.10 15.80 -3.56
C VAL A 80 18.01 14.58 -3.63
N ILE A 81 18.39 14.15 -4.84
CA ILE A 81 19.20 12.94 -5.05
C ILE A 81 20.70 13.31 -5.14
N GLY A 82 21.00 14.44 -5.76
CA GLY A 82 22.36 14.96 -5.85
C GLY A 82 23.34 13.98 -6.49
N THR A 83 24.49 13.75 -5.87
CA THR A 83 25.53 12.87 -6.42
C THR A 83 25.19 11.39 -6.39
N ALA A 84 24.25 10.96 -5.54
CA ALA A 84 23.84 9.56 -5.41
C ALA A 84 23.20 9.01 -6.69
N ILE A 85 22.72 9.89 -7.58
CA ILE A 85 22.15 9.51 -8.88
C ILE A 85 23.12 8.69 -9.74
N LYS A 86 24.44 8.82 -9.52
CA LYS A 86 25.50 8.08 -10.23
C LYS A 86 25.62 6.61 -9.82
N ASP A 87 24.99 6.26 -8.71
CA ASP A 87 24.95 4.89 -8.19
C ASP A 87 23.61 4.22 -8.50
N TRP A 88 22.69 4.92 -9.17
CA TRP A 88 21.41 4.40 -9.59
C TRP A 88 21.38 4.28 -11.10
N ALA A 89 21.16 3.07 -11.61
CA ALA A 89 21.00 2.85 -13.04
C ALA A 89 19.73 3.55 -13.56
N THR A 90 18.65 3.52 -12.78
CA THR A 90 17.44 4.34 -12.93
C THR A 90 16.65 4.27 -11.62
N PHE A 91 15.57 5.03 -11.49
CA PHE A 91 14.65 4.99 -10.35
C PHE A 91 13.23 5.34 -10.80
N ALA A 92 12.23 5.08 -9.97
CA ALA A 92 10.87 5.56 -10.17
C ALA A 92 10.14 5.81 -8.85
N LEU A 93 8.97 6.45 -8.94
CA LEU A 93 8.06 6.69 -7.83
C LEU A 93 6.94 5.66 -7.82
N GLY A 94 6.36 5.44 -6.63
CA GLY A 94 5.19 4.61 -6.38
C GLY A 94 5.07 3.45 -7.38
N PRO A 95 4.12 3.52 -8.34
CA PRO A 95 3.19 4.64 -8.60
C PRO A 95 2.04 4.74 -7.58
N GLY A 96 1.11 5.67 -7.79
CA GLY A 96 -0.05 5.88 -6.90
C GLY A 96 0.25 6.86 -5.76
N HIS A 97 -0.61 6.94 -4.76
CA HIS A 97 -0.57 8.02 -3.77
C HIS A 97 0.68 8.02 -2.85
N GLY A 98 1.10 9.22 -2.44
CA GLY A 98 1.96 9.45 -1.28
C GLY A 98 1.13 9.67 -0.01
N ILE A 99 1.78 9.75 1.15
CA ILE A 99 1.09 9.91 2.43
C ILE A 99 1.61 11.10 3.22
N GLN A 100 0.77 11.62 4.11
CA GLN A 100 1.15 12.55 5.15
C GLN A 100 0.98 11.87 6.51
N LEU A 101 2.02 11.93 7.34
CA LEU A 101 1.95 11.45 8.73
C LEU A 101 1.26 12.50 9.62
N ARG A 102 0.74 12.05 10.77
CA ARG A 102 0.18 12.95 11.79
C ARG A 102 1.17 14.02 12.28
N SER A 103 2.47 13.74 12.19
CA SER A 103 3.54 14.69 12.50
C SER A 103 3.66 15.84 11.49
N GLY A 104 2.98 15.76 10.35
CA GLY A 104 3.11 16.69 9.22
C GLY A 104 4.15 16.27 8.18
N ARG A 105 4.98 15.24 8.47
CA ARG A 105 5.94 14.70 7.50
C ARG A 105 5.21 14.18 6.26
N LEU A 106 5.68 14.62 5.09
CA LEU A 106 5.21 14.14 3.79
C LEU A 106 6.12 13.01 3.31
N LEU A 107 5.55 11.96 2.73
CA LEU A 107 6.27 10.77 2.25
C LEU A 107 5.82 10.38 0.83
N VAL A 108 6.79 10.17 -0.04
CA VAL A 108 6.59 9.72 -1.42
C VAL A 108 7.33 8.39 -1.61
N PRO A 109 6.62 7.26 -1.79
CA PRO A 109 7.27 5.97 -2.02
C PRO A 109 8.06 5.96 -3.34
N ALA A 110 9.21 5.30 -3.34
CA ALA A 110 10.07 5.21 -4.51
C ALA A 110 10.89 3.91 -4.49
N TYR A 111 11.53 3.61 -5.62
CA TYR A 111 12.55 2.56 -5.70
C TYR A 111 13.63 2.94 -6.70
N SER A 112 14.84 2.44 -6.48
CA SER A 112 15.97 2.62 -7.41
C SER A 112 16.54 1.27 -7.82
N TYR A 113 17.10 1.22 -9.02
CA TYR A 113 17.97 0.13 -9.46
C TYR A 113 19.41 0.50 -9.09
N HIS A 114 19.86 0.05 -7.92
CA HIS A 114 21.17 0.36 -7.39
C HIS A 114 22.26 -0.41 -8.13
N ILE A 115 23.36 0.28 -8.49
CA ILE A 115 24.52 -0.30 -9.13
C ILE A 115 25.43 -0.88 -8.05
N ASP A 116 25.34 -2.19 -7.83
CA ASP A 116 26.09 -2.90 -6.80
C ASP A 116 27.53 -3.22 -7.21
N CYS A 117 27.79 -3.44 -8.51
CA CYS A 117 29.12 -3.81 -8.98
C CYS A 117 29.40 -3.30 -10.40
N LYS A 118 30.38 -2.40 -10.50
CA LYS A 118 30.85 -1.77 -11.76
C LYS A 118 32.06 -2.49 -12.38
N GLU A 119 32.75 -3.37 -11.66
CA GLU A 119 34.11 -3.82 -11.98
C GLU A 119 34.21 -5.30 -12.38
N CYS A 120 33.27 -5.80 -13.18
CA CYS A 120 33.46 -7.07 -13.87
C CYS A 120 34.02 -6.79 -15.27
N PHE A 121 35.35 -6.80 -15.43
CA PHE A 121 36.03 -6.52 -16.71
C PHE A 121 35.65 -5.16 -17.34
N GLY A 122 35.42 -4.14 -16.50
CA GLY A 122 35.01 -2.80 -16.94
C GLY A 122 33.54 -2.70 -17.40
N GLN A 123 32.72 -3.72 -17.12
CA GLN A 123 31.29 -3.75 -17.39
C GLN A 123 30.47 -3.87 -16.10
N LEU A 124 29.28 -3.27 -16.14
CA LEU A 124 28.28 -3.40 -15.09
C LEU A 124 27.79 -4.85 -15.04
N CYS A 125 27.96 -5.52 -13.91
CA CYS A 125 27.57 -6.93 -13.76
C CYS A 125 26.48 -7.17 -12.71
N LYS A 126 26.15 -6.17 -11.90
CA LYS A 126 25.05 -6.31 -10.94
C LYS A 126 24.34 -4.98 -10.67
N THR A 127 23.04 -5.03 -10.88
CA THR A 127 22.09 -3.96 -10.54
C THR A 127 20.88 -4.59 -9.87
N THR A 128 20.49 -4.10 -8.69
CA THR A 128 19.36 -4.65 -7.93
C THR A 128 18.36 -3.57 -7.54
N PRO A 129 17.05 -3.85 -7.62
CA PRO A 129 16.03 -2.90 -7.22
C PRO A 129 15.86 -2.87 -5.70
N HIS A 130 15.76 -1.67 -5.13
CA HIS A 130 15.46 -1.46 -3.73
C HIS A 130 14.48 -0.28 -3.54
N SER A 131 13.38 -0.54 -2.84
CA SER A 131 12.42 0.50 -2.43
C SER A 131 12.95 1.34 -1.27
N PHE A 132 12.51 2.58 -1.21
CA PHE A 132 12.77 3.58 -0.17
C PHE A 132 11.65 4.63 -0.19
N ALA A 133 11.79 5.71 0.58
CA ALA A 133 10.88 6.85 0.54
C ALA A 133 11.63 8.17 0.39
N PHE A 134 11.11 9.09 -0.42
CA PHE A 134 11.41 10.51 -0.27
C PHE A 134 10.55 11.09 0.84
N TYR A 135 11.09 12.02 1.62
CA TYR A 135 10.35 12.66 2.70
C TYR A 135 10.68 14.14 2.86
N SER A 136 9.74 14.88 3.43
CA SER A 136 9.86 16.30 3.77
C SER A 136 9.23 16.58 5.13
N ASP A 137 9.99 17.26 6.00
CA ASP A 137 9.55 17.70 7.33
C ASP A 137 9.11 19.18 7.36
N ASP A 138 9.24 19.91 6.23
CA ASP A 138 8.96 21.35 6.15
C ASP A 138 7.96 21.69 5.04
N HIS A 139 6.90 20.87 4.92
CA HIS A 139 5.77 21.07 4.00
C HIS A 139 6.19 21.26 2.53
N GLY A 140 7.13 20.42 2.09
CA GLY A 140 7.59 20.35 0.70
C GLY A 140 8.68 21.35 0.32
N ARG A 141 9.19 22.16 1.26
CA ARG A 141 10.28 23.12 0.97
C ARG A 141 11.61 22.43 0.71
N ARG A 142 11.91 21.36 1.45
CA ARG A 142 13.11 20.53 1.26
C ARG A 142 12.75 19.06 1.36
N TRP A 143 13.26 18.30 0.39
CA TRP A 143 13.08 16.86 0.31
C TRP A 143 14.41 16.15 0.53
N ARG A 144 14.32 14.96 1.12
CA ARG A 144 15.40 14.00 1.35
C ARG A 144 14.91 12.61 0.94
N PHE A 145 15.81 11.63 0.90
CA PHE A 145 15.42 10.23 0.79
C PHE A 145 16.00 9.42 1.94
N GLY A 146 15.23 8.43 2.40
CA GLY A 146 15.64 7.49 3.44
C GLY A 146 16.54 6.37 2.92
N GLU A 147 16.98 5.50 3.83
CA GLU A 147 17.70 4.28 3.49
C GLU A 147 16.80 3.28 2.76
N PHE A 148 17.44 2.41 1.99
CA PHE A 148 16.80 1.38 1.20
C PHE A 148 16.34 0.20 2.06
N ILE A 149 15.25 -0.46 1.67
CA ILE A 149 14.89 -1.77 2.24
C ILE A 149 16.04 -2.74 1.97
N PRO A 150 16.65 -3.32 3.00
CA PRO A 150 17.79 -4.20 2.82
C PRO A 150 17.34 -5.62 2.44
N ASN A 151 18.32 -6.50 2.19
CA ASN A 151 18.23 -7.96 2.02
C ASN A 151 17.36 -8.57 0.92
N LEU A 152 16.28 -7.94 0.46
CA LEU A 152 15.43 -8.45 -0.62
C LEU A 152 15.36 -7.45 -1.77
N GLN A 153 15.15 -7.97 -2.98
CA GLN A 153 14.88 -7.14 -4.15
C GLN A 153 13.44 -6.61 -4.07
N THR A 154 13.30 -5.30 -4.09
CA THR A 154 12.01 -4.62 -3.92
C THR A 154 11.85 -3.52 -4.97
N GLY A 155 10.70 -3.51 -5.64
CA GLY A 155 10.37 -2.56 -6.71
C GLY A 155 9.34 -1.52 -6.26
N GLU A 156 8.33 -1.30 -7.08
CA GLU A 156 7.22 -0.38 -6.82
C GLU A 156 6.56 -0.69 -5.47
N CYS A 157 6.28 0.35 -4.67
CA CYS A 157 5.78 0.20 -3.30
C CYS A 157 4.81 1.32 -2.91
N GLN A 158 4.08 1.08 -1.83
CA GLN A 158 3.26 2.10 -1.14
C GLN A 158 3.44 1.99 0.38
N LEU A 159 3.10 3.08 1.07
CA LEU A 159 3.38 3.29 2.49
C LEU A 159 2.09 3.50 3.27
N VAL A 160 2.06 3.03 4.51
CA VAL A 160 0.97 3.27 5.46
C VAL A 160 1.55 3.54 6.85
N SER A 161 1.04 4.56 7.53
CA SER A 161 1.30 4.74 8.96
C SER A 161 0.39 3.80 9.76
N VAL A 162 0.97 2.98 10.61
CA VAL A 162 0.24 1.97 11.41
C VAL A 162 0.35 2.34 12.87
N ASP A 163 -0.78 2.80 13.41
CA ASP A 163 -0.95 3.06 14.83
C ASP A 163 -1.39 1.79 15.58
N GLU A 164 -0.84 1.57 16.77
CA GLU A 164 -1.16 0.47 17.67
C GLU A 164 -1.98 0.96 18.89
N GLU A 165 -2.64 0.02 19.58
CA GLU A 165 -3.42 0.32 20.79
C GLU A 165 -2.56 0.85 21.95
N ASP A 166 -1.27 0.48 21.97
CA ASP A 166 -0.31 0.96 22.98
C ASP A 166 0.21 2.39 22.68
N GLY A 167 -0.26 3.01 21.61
CA GLY A 167 0.12 4.35 21.18
C GLY A 167 1.43 4.39 20.39
N SER A 168 2.06 3.24 20.11
CA SER A 168 3.20 3.18 19.20
C SER A 168 2.76 3.33 17.75
N ASN A 169 3.68 3.80 16.90
CA ASN A 169 3.47 3.93 15.47
C ASN A 169 4.64 3.31 14.71
N VAL A 170 4.35 2.70 13.57
CA VAL A 170 5.34 2.20 12.63
C VAL A 170 4.94 2.56 11.20
N LEU A 171 5.92 2.96 10.39
CA LEU A 171 5.71 3.10 8.97
C LEU A 171 5.83 1.73 8.31
N TYR A 172 4.73 1.29 7.71
CA TYR A 172 4.61 0.06 6.95
C TYR A 172 4.86 0.30 5.47
N CYS A 173 5.70 -0.52 4.83
CA CYS A 173 5.94 -0.49 3.39
C CYS A 173 5.54 -1.83 2.76
N ASN A 174 4.67 -1.79 1.75
CA ASN A 174 4.31 -2.93 0.91
C ASN A 174 4.98 -2.81 -0.46
N ALA A 175 5.92 -3.70 -0.78
CA ALA A 175 6.71 -3.61 -2.01
C ALA A 175 6.54 -4.81 -2.94
N ARG A 176 6.54 -4.52 -4.25
CA ARG A 176 6.61 -5.52 -5.31
C ARG A 176 7.89 -6.31 -5.22
N SER A 177 7.82 -7.62 -5.46
CA SER A 177 9.01 -8.46 -5.49
C SER A 177 8.96 -9.52 -6.59
N PRO A 178 10.13 -9.96 -7.11
CA PRO A 178 10.21 -11.07 -8.05
C PRO A 178 10.18 -12.45 -7.36
N LEU A 179 9.95 -12.52 -6.05
CA LEU A 179 10.09 -13.73 -5.23
C LEU A 179 8.77 -14.50 -5.06
N GLY A 180 7.75 -14.20 -5.86
CA GLY A 180 6.43 -14.84 -5.82
C GLY A 180 5.50 -14.36 -4.70
N PHE A 181 5.97 -13.46 -3.83
CA PHE A 181 5.19 -12.83 -2.77
C PHE A 181 5.59 -11.37 -2.58
N ARG A 182 4.67 -10.58 -2.01
CA ARG A 182 4.95 -9.21 -1.57
C ARG A 182 6.03 -9.19 -0.49
N VAL A 183 6.81 -8.12 -0.47
CA VAL A 183 7.74 -7.83 0.62
C VAL A 183 7.14 -6.75 1.51
N GLN A 184 7.09 -7.03 2.81
CA GLN A 184 6.77 -6.08 3.86
C GLN A 184 8.06 -5.61 4.52
N ALA A 185 8.20 -4.30 4.73
CA ALA A 185 9.24 -3.72 5.58
C ALA A 185 8.63 -2.69 6.53
N LEU A 186 9.26 -2.53 7.69
CA LEU A 186 8.82 -1.63 8.75
C LEU A 186 9.90 -0.59 9.04
N SER A 187 9.50 0.63 9.38
CA SER A 187 10.38 1.70 9.82
C SER A 187 9.83 2.34 11.10
N THR A 188 10.68 2.47 12.12
CA THR A 188 10.34 3.10 13.41
C THR A 188 10.78 4.57 13.50
N ASP A 189 11.27 5.13 12.39
CA ASP A 189 11.77 6.50 12.27
C ASP A 189 11.14 7.25 11.08
N ASP A 190 9.89 6.90 10.79
CA ASP A 190 9.04 7.57 9.82
C ASP A 190 9.65 7.62 8.40
N GLY A 191 10.23 6.49 7.97
CA GLY A 191 10.74 6.27 6.62
C GLY A 191 12.19 6.69 6.39
N ALA A 192 12.92 7.10 7.44
CA ALA A 192 14.35 7.39 7.31
C ALA A 192 15.19 6.11 7.22
N VAL A 193 14.83 5.04 7.93
CA VAL A 193 15.48 3.72 7.88
C VAL A 193 14.43 2.61 7.88
N PHE A 194 14.51 1.70 6.92
CA PHE A 194 13.71 0.47 6.89
C PHE A 194 14.47 -0.72 7.49
N HIS A 195 13.77 -1.51 8.31
CA HIS A 195 14.25 -2.80 8.76
C HIS A 195 14.23 -3.84 7.64
N ARG A 196 14.79 -5.02 7.94
CA ARG A 196 14.85 -6.14 7.00
C ARG A 196 13.48 -6.52 6.46
N GLY A 197 13.37 -6.61 5.14
CA GLY A 197 12.15 -7.03 4.48
C GLY A 197 11.78 -8.48 4.77
N GLN A 198 10.49 -8.76 4.86
CA GLN A 198 9.90 -10.09 5.09
C GLN A 198 8.93 -10.43 3.94
N LEU A 199 8.93 -11.68 3.49
CA LEU A 199 7.96 -12.17 2.51
C LEU A 199 6.61 -12.40 3.19
N VAL A 200 5.54 -11.89 2.58
CA VAL A 200 4.17 -12.06 3.08
C VAL A 200 3.50 -13.18 2.28
N GLN A 201 3.52 -14.40 2.82
CA GLN A 201 3.07 -15.60 2.08
C GLN A 201 1.60 -15.55 1.65
N ARG A 202 0.79 -14.74 2.34
CA ARG A 202 -0.62 -14.53 2.02
C ARG A 202 -0.86 -13.56 0.87
N LEU A 203 0.16 -12.79 0.47
CA LEU A 203 0.05 -11.81 -0.62
C LEU A 203 0.95 -12.25 -1.78
N VAL A 204 0.36 -12.99 -2.72
CA VAL A 204 1.07 -13.57 -3.87
C VAL A 204 1.47 -12.53 -4.91
N GLU A 205 2.52 -12.82 -5.67
CA GLU A 205 2.95 -12.08 -6.86
C GLU A 205 2.97 -13.00 -8.09
N PRO A 206 2.54 -12.53 -9.27
CA PRO A 206 2.80 -13.24 -10.52
C PRO A 206 4.32 -13.29 -10.84
N PRO A 207 4.77 -14.06 -11.85
CA PRO A 207 6.21 -14.29 -12.09
C PRO A 207 7.09 -13.05 -12.32
N HIS A 208 6.49 -11.94 -12.78
CA HIS A 208 7.18 -10.66 -12.96
C HIS A 208 6.76 -9.60 -11.92
N GLY A 209 5.94 -10.00 -10.96
CA GLY A 209 5.26 -9.13 -10.02
C GLY A 209 4.27 -8.14 -10.66
N CYS A 210 3.56 -7.40 -9.83
CA CYS A 210 2.66 -6.32 -10.20
C CYS A 210 2.68 -5.22 -9.13
N HIS A 211 2.39 -3.99 -9.51
CA HIS A 211 2.08 -2.98 -8.51
C HIS A 211 0.78 -3.37 -7.79
N GLY A 212 0.69 -3.00 -6.52
CA GLY A 212 -0.52 -3.13 -5.71
C GLY A 212 -0.56 -2.00 -4.71
N SER A 213 -1.76 -1.63 -4.29
CA SER A 213 -1.98 -0.45 -3.44
C SER A 213 -2.38 -0.82 -2.04
N VAL A 214 -1.88 -0.05 -1.05
CA VAL A 214 -2.13 -0.27 0.37
C VAL A 214 -2.55 1.05 1.04
N ILE A 215 -3.57 1.01 1.89
CA ILE A 215 -4.04 2.16 2.68
C ILE A 215 -4.33 1.74 4.12
N GLY A 216 -4.08 2.64 5.06
CA GLY A 216 -4.48 2.48 6.46
C GLY A 216 -5.78 3.23 6.75
N PHE A 217 -6.57 2.70 7.66
CA PHE A 217 -7.74 3.39 8.21
C PHE A 217 -7.95 3.01 9.69
N PRO A 218 -8.58 3.87 10.50
CA PRO A 218 -8.84 3.56 11.90
C PRO A 218 -9.74 2.32 12.03
N ALA A 219 -9.35 1.38 12.89
CA ALA A 219 -10.21 0.25 13.23
C ALA A 219 -11.56 0.75 13.76
N PRO A 220 -12.69 0.19 13.31
CA PRO A 220 -13.98 0.60 13.83
C PRO A 220 -14.09 0.25 15.32
N PHE A 221 -14.63 1.16 16.12
CA PHE A 221 -14.90 0.87 17.53
C PHE A 221 -15.97 -0.22 17.64
N VAL A 222 -15.58 -1.41 18.11
CA VAL A 222 -16.53 -2.48 18.39
C VAL A 222 -16.77 -2.50 19.89
N TYR A 223 -17.94 -2.01 20.31
CA TYR A 223 -18.37 -2.17 21.69
C TYR A 223 -18.74 -3.64 21.92
N ILE A 224 -17.88 -4.38 22.63
CA ILE A 224 -18.21 -5.73 23.13
C ILE A 224 -18.77 -5.54 24.54
N PRO A 225 -20.07 -5.75 24.78
CA PRO A 225 -20.59 -5.80 26.15
C PRO A 225 -19.86 -6.93 26.87
N THR A 226 -19.18 -6.61 27.97
CA THR A 226 -18.44 -7.57 28.78
C THR A 226 -19.42 -8.54 29.46
N THR A 227 -19.77 -9.61 28.76
CA THR A 227 -20.34 -10.82 29.39
C THR A 227 -19.44 -12.00 29.09
N SER A 228 -18.68 -12.38 30.13
CA SER A 228 -17.90 -13.62 30.31
C SER A 228 -16.75 -13.89 29.34
N GLN A 229 -15.61 -14.21 29.94
CA GLN A 229 -14.38 -14.71 29.31
C GLN A 229 -14.70 -15.83 28.32
N ASP A 230 -13.98 -15.82 27.19
CA ASP A 230 -14.06 -16.70 26.02
C ASP A 230 -15.04 -16.29 24.91
N SER A 231 -14.60 -15.38 24.03
CA SER A 231 -15.09 -15.36 22.64
C SER A 231 -14.12 -14.66 21.69
N VAL A 232 -13.49 -15.44 20.82
CA VAL A 232 -12.89 -14.95 19.58
C VAL A 232 -14.07 -14.65 18.64
N LEU A 233 -14.41 -13.38 18.44
CA LEU A 233 -15.42 -13.00 17.46
C LEU A 233 -14.85 -13.18 16.05
N SER A 234 -15.53 -13.97 15.21
CA SER A 234 -15.18 -14.08 13.78
C SER A 234 -15.38 -12.74 13.06
N LEU A 235 -14.69 -12.50 11.93
CA LEU A 235 -14.88 -11.30 11.10
C LEU A 235 -16.36 -11.04 10.74
N ARG A 236 -17.19 -12.08 10.58
CA ARG A 236 -18.63 -11.93 10.35
C ARG A 236 -19.41 -11.46 11.58
N GLY A 237 -18.94 -11.81 12.77
CA GLY A 237 -19.50 -11.29 14.03
C GLY A 237 -19.27 -9.79 14.16
N LEU A 238 -18.09 -9.30 13.74
CA LEU A 238 -17.81 -7.86 13.64
C LEU A 238 -18.75 -7.18 12.64
N ALA A 239 -18.99 -7.77 11.47
CA ALA A 239 -19.91 -7.22 10.47
C ALA A 239 -21.38 -7.09 10.97
N GLN A 240 -21.81 -7.97 11.89
CA GLN A 240 -23.13 -7.89 12.52
C GLN A 240 -23.18 -6.88 13.68
N LEU A 241 -22.07 -6.67 14.40
CA LEU A 241 -21.97 -5.72 15.52
C LEU A 241 -21.79 -4.25 15.08
N LEU A 242 -21.49 -4.01 13.80
CA LEU A 242 -21.44 -2.65 13.22
C LEU A 242 -22.83 -2.04 12.96
N LEU A 243 -23.92 -2.68 13.43
CA LEU A 243 -25.26 -2.10 13.50
C LEU A 243 -25.48 -1.42 14.86
N PRO A 244 -26.00 -0.18 14.92
CA PRO A 244 -26.16 0.50 16.20
C PRO A 244 -27.43 0.03 16.92
N GLU A 245 -27.27 -0.75 17.99
CA GLU A 245 -28.30 -0.89 19.03
C GLU A 245 -27.74 -0.60 20.44
N MET A 246 -28.40 0.37 21.08
CA MET A 246 -28.67 0.49 22.52
C MET A 246 -27.59 1.00 23.49
N LEU A 247 -27.77 2.25 23.92
CA LEU A 247 -27.65 2.62 25.33
C LEU A 247 -28.94 3.33 25.80
N ARG A 248 -29.75 2.60 26.58
CA ARG A 248 -30.77 3.17 27.46
C ARG A 248 -30.07 3.78 28.67
N GLY A 249 -30.56 4.94 29.10
CA GLY A 249 -29.89 5.82 30.04
C GLY A 249 -29.64 5.25 31.44
N ARG A 250 -28.69 5.90 32.12
CA ARG A 250 -28.69 6.02 33.58
C ARG A 250 -27.93 7.28 33.99
N ASP A 251 -28.62 8.14 34.74
CA ASP A 251 -28.05 9.26 35.48
C ASP A 251 -26.93 8.77 36.41
N SER A 252 -25.79 9.47 36.43
CA SER A 252 -24.96 9.64 37.63
C SER A 252 -23.88 10.70 37.41
N THR A 253 -23.90 11.71 38.28
CA THR A 253 -22.90 12.75 38.46
C THR A 253 -21.56 12.14 38.90
N ALA A 254 -20.57 12.13 38.02
CA ALA A 254 -19.17 11.91 38.39
C ALA A 254 -18.26 12.72 37.44
N THR A 255 -17.38 13.52 38.02
CA THR A 255 -16.33 14.28 37.32
C THR A 255 -15.42 13.33 36.54
N PRO A 256 -15.12 13.59 35.25
CA PRO A 256 -14.26 12.72 34.47
C PRO A 256 -12.80 12.88 34.93
N SER A 257 -12.22 11.80 35.45
CA SER A 257 -10.78 11.61 35.45
C SER A 257 -10.29 11.59 34.00
N PRO A 258 -9.05 12.02 33.69
CA PRO A 258 -8.53 11.96 32.33
C PRO A 258 -8.56 10.51 31.86
N SER A 259 -9.48 10.20 30.96
CA SER A 259 -9.53 8.91 30.28
C SER A 259 -8.22 8.75 29.52
N PRO A 260 -7.57 7.57 29.57
CA PRO A 260 -6.48 7.30 28.64
C PRO A 260 -7.04 7.52 27.23
N PHE A 261 -6.38 8.37 26.44
CA PHE A 261 -6.74 8.56 25.04
C PHE A 261 -6.58 7.20 24.34
N PHE A 262 -7.69 6.49 24.14
CA PHE A 262 -7.71 5.28 23.33
C PHE A 262 -7.54 5.69 21.87
N GLN A 263 -6.33 5.48 21.34
CA GLN A 263 -6.10 5.59 19.91
C GLN A 263 -6.57 4.30 19.27
N ALA A 264 -7.51 4.39 18.33
CA ALA A 264 -7.93 3.23 17.56
C ALA A 264 -6.72 2.70 16.77
N PRO A 265 -6.44 1.38 16.82
CA PRO A 265 -5.37 0.79 16.03
C PRO A 265 -5.70 0.94 14.54
N THR A 266 -4.68 0.85 13.70
CA THR A 266 -4.86 0.95 12.24
C THR A 266 -5.12 -0.42 11.64
N TRP A 267 -6.21 -0.55 10.89
CA TRP A 267 -6.41 -1.65 9.95
C TRP A 267 -5.88 -1.26 8.57
N ILE A 268 -5.43 -2.23 7.80
CA ILE A 268 -4.91 -2.01 6.46
C ILE A 268 -5.74 -2.74 5.42
N LEU A 269 -6.05 -2.03 4.33
CA LEU A 269 -6.62 -2.61 3.12
C LEU A 269 -5.56 -2.65 2.01
N TYR A 270 -5.52 -3.75 1.26
CA TYR A 270 -4.59 -3.94 0.15
C TYR A 270 -5.30 -4.44 -1.11
N SER A 271 -5.00 -3.86 -2.27
CA SER A 271 -5.54 -4.28 -3.56
C SER A 271 -4.45 -4.74 -4.53
N HIS A 272 -4.67 -5.89 -5.17
CA HIS A 272 -3.73 -6.52 -6.11
C HIS A 272 -4.36 -7.70 -6.86
N PRO A 273 -3.87 -8.07 -8.05
CA PRO A 273 -4.22 -9.33 -8.70
C PRO A 273 -4.02 -10.56 -7.80
N THR A 274 -4.98 -11.50 -7.77
CA THR A 274 -4.95 -12.62 -6.80
C THR A 274 -4.27 -13.89 -7.33
N SER A 275 -3.90 -13.92 -8.61
CA SER A 275 -3.25 -15.09 -9.21
C SER A 275 -1.72 -15.02 -9.10
N SER A 276 -1.11 -16.11 -8.61
CA SER A 276 0.34 -16.32 -8.61
C SER A 276 0.93 -16.57 -10.01
N MET A 277 0.09 -16.70 -11.04
CA MET A 277 0.52 -17.06 -12.39
C MET A 277 0.45 -15.89 -13.37
N SER A 278 -0.49 -14.96 -13.17
CA SER A 278 -0.76 -13.88 -14.13
C SER A 278 -1.47 -12.70 -13.49
N ARG A 279 -1.45 -11.55 -14.15
CA ARG A 279 -2.16 -10.33 -13.73
C ARG A 279 -3.65 -10.44 -14.03
N VAL A 280 -4.36 -11.16 -13.16
CA VAL A 280 -5.81 -11.39 -13.25
C VAL A 280 -6.45 -11.36 -11.86
N ASN A 281 -7.76 -11.08 -11.85
CA ASN A 281 -8.63 -11.07 -10.69
C ASN A 281 -8.20 -10.04 -9.64
N MET A 282 -8.64 -8.79 -9.80
CA MET A 282 -8.34 -7.73 -8.84
C MET A 282 -9.02 -8.07 -7.51
N GLY A 283 -8.23 -8.29 -6.48
CA GLY A 283 -8.70 -8.65 -5.14
C GLY A 283 -8.36 -7.60 -4.11
N VAL A 284 -9.15 -7.60 -3.04
CA VAL A 284 -8.99 -6.76 -1.86
C VAL A 284 -8.75 -7.67 -0.65
N HIS A 285 -7.66 -7.44 0.05
CA HIS A 285 -7.29 -8.11 1.29
C HIS A 285 -7.40 -7.14 2.47
N LEU A 286 -7.73 -7.65 3.64
CA LEU A 286 -7.77 -6.91 4.90
C LEU A 286 -6.73 -7.49 5.85
N SER A 287 -6.07 -6.62 6.62
CA SER A 287 -5.34 -7.01 7.83
C SER A 287 -5.84 -6.16 9.00
N THR A 288 -6.18 -6.83 10.11
CA THR A 288 -6.55 -6.20 11.38
C THR A 288 -5.38 -6.11 12.36
N PHE A 289 -4.22 -6.71 12.03
CA PHE A 289 -2.98 -6.69 12.83
C PHE A 289 -1.77 -6.55 11.90
N PRO A 290 -1.56 -5.38 11.26
CA PRO A 290 -0.67 -5.26 10.09
C PRO A 290 0.80 -5.61 10.33
N ARG A 291 1.27 -5.56 11.58
CA ARG A 291 2.64 -5.97 11.92
C ARG A 291 2.84 -7.49 11.82
N ASP A 292 1.79 -8.27 11.96
CA ASP A 292 1.82 -9.71 11.76
C ASP A 292 1.60 -10.05 10.28
N VAL A 293 2.62 -10.61 9.64
CA VAL A 293 2.58 -11.01 8.22
C VAL A 293 1.52 -12.09 7.93
N GLU A 294 1.06 -12.81 8.95
CA GLU A 294 0.02 -13.85 8.83
C GLU A 294 -1.40 -13.33 9.01
N SER A 295 -1.56 -12.04 9.35
CA SER A 295 -2.86 -11.42 9.64
C SER A 295 -3.75 -11.14 8.42
N TRP A 296 -3.19 -11.27 7.22
CA TRP A 296 -3.93 -11.00 5.98
C TRP A 296 -5.04 -12.02 5.76
N THR A 297 -6.21 -11.53 5.38
CA THR A 297 -7.34 -12.39 4.97
C THR A 297 -7.10 -12.98 3.59
N GLU A 298 -7.94 -13.94 3.18
CA GLU A 298 -8.15 -14.24 1.77
C GLU A 298 -8.75 -13.02 1.03
N PRO A 299 -8.57 -12.91 -0.30
CA PRO A 299 -9.10 -11.78 -1.05
C PRO A 299 -10.61 -11.87 -1.27
N TRP A 300 -11.27 -10.71 -1.23
CA TRP A 300 -12.51 -10.49 -1.97
C TRP A 300 -12.16 -10.02 -3.39
N VAL A 301 -12.54 -10.79 -4.41
CA VAL A 301 -12.35 -10.42 -5.82
C VAL A 301 -13.39 -9.36 -6.23
N ILE A 302 -12.93 -8.13 -6.48
CA ILE A 302 -13.78 -7.00 -6.91
C ILE A 302 -13.91 -6.91 -8.44
N TYR A 303 -13.07 -7.61 -9.19
CA TYR A 303 -13.14 -7.73 -10.64
C TYR A 303 -12.54 -9.05 -11.11
N GLU A 304 -13.31 -9.86 -11.84
CA GLU A 304 -12.84 -11.10 -12.47
C GLU A 304 -12.30 -10.82 -13.88
N GLY A 305 -11.10 -11.34 -14.20
CA GLY A 305 -10.46 -11.18 -15.50
C GLY A 305 -9.14 -10.41 -15.48
N PRO A 306 -8.59 -10.03 -16.64
CA PRO A 306 -7.34 -9.27 -16.75
C PRO A 306 -7.36 -7.98 -15.93
N SER A 307 -6.47 -7.89 -14.94
CA SER A 307 -6.32 -6.71 -14.08
C SER A 307 -4.89 -6.55 -13.61
N ALA A 308 -4.40 -5.31 -13.52
CA ALA A 308 -3.00 -5.02 -13.16
C ALA A 308 -2.89 -3.99 -12.04
N TYR A 309 -2.40 -2.78 -12.32
CA TYR A 309 -2.06 -1.83 -11.26
C TYR A 309 -3.34 -1.30 -10.60
N SER A 310 -3.26 -0.97 -9.31
CA SER A 310 -4.34 -0.32 -8.57
C SER A 310 -3.82 0.83 -7.70
N ASP A 311 -4.73 1.71 -7.29
CA ASP A 311 -4.54 2.73 -6.26
C ASP A 311 -5.82 2.88 -5.42
N LEU A 312 -5.68 2.83 -4.10
CA LEU A 312 -6.76 2.90 -3.12
C LEU A 312 -6.83 4.27 -2.47
N ALA A 313 -8.03 4.68 -2.06
CA ALA A 313 -8.24 5.82 -1.19
C ALA A 313 -9.29 5.49 -0.12
N TYR A 314 -9.03 5.95 1.11
CA TYR A 314 -9.96 5.91 2.23
C TYR A 314 -10.85 7.14 2.24
N MET A 315 -12.13 6.97 2.59
CA MET A 315 -13.04 8.08 2.81
C MET A 315 -14.12 7.75 3.84
N GLU A 316 -14.57 8.77 4.55
CA GLU A 316 -15.72 8.71 5.43
C GLU A 316 -16.93 9.35 4.75
N LEU A 317 -17.95 8.55 4.47
CA LEU A 317 -19.18 9.04 3.86
C LEU A 317 -20.19 9.43 4.95
N PRO A 318 -20.89 10.57 4.80
CA PRO A 318 -21.98 10.92 5.70
C PRO A 318 -23.10 9.89 5.54
N TYR A 319 -23.56 9.32 6.66
CA TYR A 319 -24.58 8.28 6.62
C TYR A 319 -25.91 8.83 6.10
N ARG A 320 -26.32 8.38 4.91
CA ARG A 320 -27.65 8.61 4.37
C ARG A 320 -28.53 7.41 4.78
N GLU A 321 -29.48 7.68 5.69
CA GLU A 321 -30.56 6.78 6.15
C GLU A 321 -30.26 5.80 7.31
N ALA A 322 -30.19 6.30 8.57
CA ALA A 322 -30.83 5.68 9.75
C ALA A 322 -30.85 6.67 10.97
N PRO A 323 -31.59 6.37 12.08
CA PRO A 323 -32.26 7.35 12.94
C PRO A 323 -31.39 8.21 13.87
N VAL A 324 -30.07 8.09 13.82
CA VAL A 324 -29.18 8.80 14.75
C VAL A 324 -28.34 9.80 13.95
N ALA A 325 -28.50 11.08 14.27
CA ALA A 325 -27.71 12.15 13.68
C ALA A 325 -26.21 11.93 13.94
N GLY A 326 -25.42 11.77 12.87
CA GLY A 326 -23.95 11.97 12.92
C GLY A 326 -23.04 10.76 12.72
N GLY A 327 -23.52 9.61 12.24
CA GLY A 327 -22.63 8.49 11.88
C GLY A 327 -21.90 8.70 10.54
N THR A 328 -20.63 8.27 10.45
CA THR A 328 -19.91 8.12 9.18
C THR A 328 -19.83 6.65 8.77
N THR A 329 -19.85 6.37 7.46
CA THR A 329 -19.61 5.04 6.91
C THR A 329 -18.21 5.00 6.32
N ILE A 330 -17.40 4.04 6.75
CA ILE A 330 -16.09 3.78 6.16
C ILE A 330 -16.29 3.23 4.75
N ALA A 331 -15.75 3.94 3.77
CA ALA A 331 -15.76 3.54 2.38
C ALA A 331 -14.37 3.67 1.76
N PHE A 332 -14.19 2.94 0.67
CA PHE A 332 -12.95 2.85 -0.06
C PHE A 332 -13.23 3.06 -1.54
N ALA A 333 -12.36 3.81 -2.18
CA ALA A 333 -12.30 3.94 -3.63
C ALA A 333 -11.08 3.18 -4.15
N CYS A 334 -11.23 2.50 -5.28
CA CYS A 334 -10.16 1.79 -5.96
C CYS A 334 -10.16 2.15 -7.44
N LEU A 335 -9.07 2.73 -7.92
CA LEU A 335 -8.77 2.83 -9.35
C LEU A 335 -7.88 1.67 -9.74
N TYR A 336 -8.16 1.01 -10.86
CA TYR A 336 -7.33 -0.09 -11.33
C TYR A 336 -7.37 -0.29 -12.84
N GLU A 337 -6.27 -0.82 -13.38
CA GLU A 337 -6.15 -1.25 -14.76
C GLU A 337 -6.91 -2.56 -14.98
N ASN A 338 -7.78 -2.61 -15.99
CA ASN A 338 -8.44 -3.85 -16.40
C ASN A 338 -8.81 -3.89 -17.89
N GLY A 339 -9.38 -5.02 -18.31
CA GLY A 339 -9.92 -5.19 -19.66
C GLY A 339 -10.40 -6.61 -19.92
N THR A 340 -10.90 -6.84 -21.13
CA THR A 340 -11.47 -8.14 -21.51
C THR A 340 -10.41 -9.13 -21.99
N LYS A 341 -9.38 -8.66 -22.71
CA LYS A 341 -8.29 -9.49 -23.25
C LYS A 341 -6.95 -9.18 -22.59
N SER A 342 -6.75 -7.93 -22.18
CA SER A 342 -5.52 -7.41 -21.58
C SER A 342 -5.88 -6.49 -20.42
N PRO A 343 -5.08 -6.43 -19.34
CA PRO A 343 -5.34 -5.51 -18.24
C PRO A 343 -5.16 -4.03 -18.62
N TYR A 344 -4.57 -3.72 -19.77
CA TYR A 344 -4.20 -2.35 -20.17
C TYR A 344 -5.18 -1.69 -21.13
N GLU A 345 -6.44 -2.17 -21.16
CA GLU A 345 -7.47 -1.64 -22.08
C GLU A 345 -8.12 -0.36 -21.53
N GLN A 346 -8.31 -0.29 -20.21
CA GLN A 346 -8.96 0.84 -19.54
C GLN A 346 -8.54 0.97 -18.07
N ILE A 347 -8.95 2.07 -17.44
CA ILE A 347 -8.89 2.27 -15.99
C ILE A 347 -10.32 2.28 -15.46
N SER A 348 -10.60 1.38 -14.52
CA SER A 348 -11.90 1.29 -13.85
C SER A 348 -11.86 1.92 -12.46
N PHE A 349 -13.01 2.44 -12.04
CA PHE A 349 -13.24 2.94 -10.69
C PHE A 349 -14.27 2.06 -9.98
N SER A 350 -13.92 1.55 -8.80
CA SER A 350 -14.84 0.84 -7.90
C SER A 350 -14.91 1.57 -6.56
N MET A 351 -16.09 1.57 -5.94
CA MET A 351 -16.30 2.07 -4.58
C MET A 351 -17.08 1.05 -3.78
N PHE A 352 -16.64 0.79 -2.55
CA PHE A 352 -17.24 -0.20 -1.66
C PHE A 352 -17.02 0.20 -0.19
N THR A 353 -17.85 -0.34 0.71
CA THR A 353 -17.80 -0.03 2.14
C THR A 353 -17.00 -1.07 2.92
N LEU A 354 -16.63 -0.75 4.16
CA LEU A 354 -16.09 -1.77 5.08
C LEU A 354 -17.07 -2.92 5.30
N HIS A 355 -18.38 -2.66 5.29
CA HIS A 355 -19.38 -3.71 5.38
C HIS A 355 -19.26 -4.69 4.20
N ASP A 356 -19.14 -4.18 2.96
CA ASP A 356 -18.96 -5.01 1.77
C ASP A 356 -17.69 -5.86 1.87
N VAL A 357 -16.58 -5.27 2.33
CA VAL A 357 -15.31 -5.99 2.55
C VAL A 357 -15.49 -7.14 3.54
N LEU A 358 -16.07 -6.88 4.71
CA LEU A 358 -16.25 -7.88 5.77
C LEU A 358 -17.23 -8.99 5.39
N GLN A 359 -18.23 -8.71 4.55
CA GLN A 359 -19.19 -9.72 4.08
C GLN A 359 -18.60 -10.63 3.00
N ASN A 360 -17.77 -10.08 2.11
CA ASN A 360 -17.29 -10.80 0.92
C ASN A 360 -15.93 -11.47 1.11
N ILE A 361 -15.13 -11.07 2.11
CA ILE A 361 -13.90 -11.80 2.45
C ILE A 361 -14.28 -13.21 2.93
N PRO A 362 -13.75 -14.28 2.30
CA PRO A 362 -13.97 -15.64 2.75
C PRO A 362 -13.47 -15.82 4.18
N LEU A 363 -14.31 -16.33 5.08
CA LEU A 363 -13.86 -16.77 6.39
C LEU A 363 -13.01 -18.03 6.22
N THR A 364 -11.69 -17.91 6.27
CA THR A 364 -10.87 -19.06 6.67
C THR A 364 -11.17 -19.35 8.15
N ALA A 365 -11.88 -20.45 8.40
CA ALA A 365 -12.07 -21.00 9.73
C ALA A 365 -10.72 -21.52 10.27
N THR A 366 -9.89 -20.64 10.82
CA THR A 366 -8.71 -21.03 11.59
C THR A 366 -9.10 -21.14 13.06
N ALA A 367 -9.70 -22.28 13.41
CA ALA A 367 -9.58 -22.77 14.78
C ALA A 367 -8.13 -23.25 14.97
N PRO A 368 -7.43 -22.90 16.07
CA PRO A 368 -6.18 -23.55 16.40
C PRO A 368 -6.49 -25.04 16.61
N ARG A 369 -5.88 -25.92 15.81
CA ARG A 369 -5.90 -27.36 16.09
C ARG A 369 -5.20 -27.57 17.43
N ARG A 370 -5.98 -27.65 18.50
CA ARG A 370 -5.53 -28.21 19.78
C ARG A 370 -4.99 -29.61 19.48
N GLY A 371 -3.75 -29.84 19.90
CA GLY A 371 -3.00 -31.04 19.59
C GLY A 371 -3.78 -32.31 19.92
N HIS A 372 -3.96 -33.16 18.91
CA HIS A 372 -4.07 -34.58 19.13
C HIS A 372 -2.72 -35.21 18.79
N GLY A 373 -2.22 -35.99 19.74
CA GLY A 373 -0.89 -36.60 19.74
C GLY A 373 -0.60 -37.52 18.55
N PRO A 374 0.61 -38.12 18.54
CA PRO A 374 1.17 -38.72 17.35
C PRO A 374 0.32 -39.93 16.89
N PRO A 375 0.10 -40.10 15.58
CA PRO A 375 -0.57 -41.28 15.08
C PRO A 375 0.31 -42.52 15.29
N ARG A 376 -0.29 -43.55 15.89
CA ARG A 376 0.33 -44.86 16.14
C ARG A 376 0.69 -45.55 14.82
N LEU A 377 1.90 -46.13 14.78
CA LEU A 377 2.37 -46.99 13.68
C LEU A 377 1.40 -48.16 13.41
N GLY A 378 0.92 -48.25 12.17
CA GLY A 378 0.30 -49.44 11.57
C GLY A 378 1.21 -50.01 10.48
N LYS A 379 1.39 -51.34 10.50
CA LYS A 379 2.30 -52.14 9.67
C LYS A 379 1.95 -52.15 8.15
N PRO A 380 2.89 -52.53 7.26
CA PRO A 380 2.81 -52.26 5.82
C PRO A 380 2.29 -53.43 4.97
N GLY A 381 1.76 -53.11 3.79
CA GLY A 381 1.67 -53.97 2.60
C GLY A 381 0.59 -53.54 1.60
N PRO A 382 0.64 -53.95 0.31
CA PRO A 382 1.77 -54.31 -0.54
C PRO A 382 1.95 -53.34 -1.74
N ARG A 383 3.08 -53.50 -2.41
CA ARG A 383 3.61 -52.73 -3.55
C ARG A 383 2.69 -52.73 -4.80
N SER A 384 2.69 -51.63 -5.53
CA SER A 384 2.69 -51.69 -7.00
C SER A 384 3.62 -50.60 -7.58
N CYS A 385 4.53 -51.07 -8.41
CA CYS A 385 5.35 -50.38 -9.42
C CYS A 385 4.47 -50.22 -10.69
N LEU A 386 4.70 -49.39 -11.72
CA LEU A 386 5.86 -48.65 -12.24
C LEU A 386 5.35 -47.81 -13.46
N LEU A 387 6.12 -46.80 -13.87
CA LEU A 387 6.33 -46.28 -15.25
C LEU A 387 5.17 -45.50 -15.93
N SER A 388 5.38 -44.38 -16.63
CA SER A 388 6.57 -43.72 -17.18
C SER A 388 6.39 -42.20 -17.17
#